data_AF-A0A945JXF7-F1
#
_entry.id   AF-A0A945JXF7-F1
#
_cell.length_a   1.000
_cell.length_b   1.000
_cell.length_c   1.000
_cell.angle_alpha   90.00
_cell.angle_beta   90.00
_cell.angle_gamma   90.00
#
_symmetry.space_group_name_H-M   'P 1'
#
loop_
_entity.id
_entity.type
_entity.pdbx_description
1 polymer ?
#
loop_
_entity_poly.entity_id
_entity_poly.type
_entity_poly.pdbx_seq_one_letter_code
_entity_poly.pdbx_strand_id
1 'polypeptide(L)'
;METTPRLPDEHLAKARELAAAQRSDKKCKICYSRGYQGTDQNNMLVLCAKCVDVDAVGKAWREYVRDTPALSELYGDYFDEEETPEGETSDDETSEDAA
;
A
#
# COMPACT_ATOMS: atom_id res chain seq x y z
N MET A 1 1.43 -15.54 -15.87
CA MET A 1 0.62 -14.34 -15.57
C MET A 1 0.20 -14.52 -14.13
N GLU A 2 0.88 -13.85 -13.22
CA GLU A 2 0.52 -13.86 -11.80
C GLU A 2 -0.75 -13.02 -11.68
N THR A 3 -1.89 -13.69 -11.56
CA THR A 3 -3.18 -13.03 -11.39
C THR A 3 -3.27 -12.62 -9.92
N THR A 4 -3.12 -11.33 -9.63
CA THR A 4 -3.43 -10.78 -8.31
C THR A 4 -4.84 -11.23 -7.91
N PRO A 5 -5.02 -11.89 -6.75
CA PRO A 5 -6.32 -12.39 -6.36
C PRO A 5 -7.30 -11.23 -6.17
N ARG A 6 -8.57 -11.46 -6.54
CA ARG A 6 -9.65 -10.49 -6.34
C ARG A 6 -9.96 -10.34 -4.85
N LEU A 7 -9.99 -9.10 -4.36
CA LEU A 7 -10.30 -8.78 -2.98
C LEU A 7 -11.76 -9.12 -2.64
N PRO A 8 -12.02 -9.89 -1.56
CA PRO A 8 -13.37 -10.11 -1.06
C PRO A 8 -14.07 -8.80 -0.64
N ASP A 9 -15.37 -8.69 -0.89
CA ASP A 9 -16.15 -7.47 -0.63
C ASP A 9 -16.19 -7.07 0.86
N GLU A 10 -16.01 -8.03 1.78
CA GLU A 10 -15.92 -7.77 3.22
C GLU A 10 -14.73 -6.85 3.57
N HIS A 11 -13.60 -7.01 2.87
CA HIS A 11 -12.39 -6.23 3.10
C HIS A 11 -12.39 -4.90 2.32
N LEU A 12 -13.18 -4.83 1.25
CA LEU A 12 -13.36 -3.60 0.48
C LEU A 12 -14.01 -2.48 1.34
N ALA A 13 -14.92 -2.83 2.24
CA ALA A 13 -15.49 -1.87 3.18
C ALA A 13 -14.40 -1.24 4.05
N LYS A 14 -13.45 -2.06 4.55
CA LYS A 14 -12.34 -1.57 5.37
C LYS A 14 -11.40 -0.66 4.60
N ALA A 15 -11.05 -1.01 3.36
CA ALA A 15 -10.22 -0.16 2.50
C ALA A 15 -10.85 1.24 2.31
N ARG A 16 -12.19 1.31 2.17
CA ARG A 16 -12.92 2.58 2.03
C ARG A 16 -12.86 3.42 3.31
N GLU A 17 -12.94 2.79 4.49
CA GLU A 17 -12.79 3.49 5.77
C GLU A 17 -11.41 4.11 5.91
N LEU A 18 -10.35 3.37 5.58
CA LEU A 18 -8.97 3.86 5.64
C LEU A 18 -8.76 5.06 4.70
N ALA A 19 -9.26 4.97 3.47
CA ALA A 19 -9.22 6.07 2.50
C ALA A 19 -9.97 7.31 3.00
N ALA A 20 -11.09 7.13 3.69
CA ALA A 20 -11.86 8.24 4.26
C ALA A 20 -11.17 8.87 5.48
N ALA A 21 -10.49 8.06 6.30
CA ALA A 21 -9.78 8.50 7.49
C ALA A 21 -8.54 9.36 7.16
N GLN A 22 -7.80 8.99 6.11
CA GLN A 22 -6.60 9.71 5.66
C GLN A 22 -6.90 10.80 4.62
N ARG A 23 -8.17 11.21 4.50
CA ARG A 23 -8.59 12.20 3.52
C ARG A 23 -8.37 13.63 4.02
N SER A 24 -7.57 14.40 3.30
CA SER A 24 -7.32 15.82 3.57
C SER A 24 -8.43 16.73 3.03
N ASP A 25 -8.97 16.43 1.85
CA ASP A 25 -9.85 17.35 1.11
C ASP A 25 -11.33 16.94 1.08
N LYS A 26 -12.22 17.91 1.33
CA LYS A 26 -13.69 17.70 1.37
C LYS A 26 -14.43 18.11 0.09
N LYS A 27 -13.74 18.67 -0.92
CA LYS A 27 -14.35 19.16 -2.18
C LYS A 27 -13.48 18.81 -3.38
N CYS A 28 -13.47 17.54 -3.77
CA CYS A 28 -12.70 17.07 -4.93
C CYS A 28 -13.61 16.66 -6.08
N LYS A 29 -13.31 17.12 -7.29
CA LYS A 29 -14.06 16.75 -8.51
C LYS A 29 -13.68 15.37 -9.08
N ILE A 30 -12.57 14.80 -8.63
CA ILE A 30 -12.08 13.50 -9.09
C ILE A 30 -12.75 12.39 -8.28
N CYS A 31 -12.59 12.41 -6.96
CA CYS A 31 -13.18 11.40 -6.07
C CYS A 31 -14.59 11.77 -5.58
N TYR A 32 -15.11 12.95 -5.92
CA TYR A 32 -16.39 13.45 -5.41
C TYR A 32 -16.47 13.40 -3.89
N SER A 33 -15.37 13.81 -3.24
CA SER A 33 -15.20 13.79 -1.79
C SER A 33 -15.29 12.40 -1.16
N ARG A 34 -15.06 11.31 -1.90
CA ARG A 34 -15.01 9.95 -1.35
C ARG A 34 -13.63 9.53 -0.86
N GLY A 35 -12.56 10.18 -1.34
CA GLY A 35 -11.17 9.76 -1.08
C GLY A 35 -10.65 8.68 -2.06
N TYR A 36 -11.53 8.08 -2.85
CA TYR A 36 -11.20 7.09 -3.87
C TYR A 36 -12.05 7.30 -5.14
N GLN A 37 -11.59 6.74 -6.26
CA GLN A 37 -12.22 6.88 -7.59
C GLN A 37 -13.15 5.71 -7.92
N GLY A 38 -12.86 4.53 -7.39
CA GLY A 38 -13.62 3.30 -7.63
C GLY A 38 -12.84 2.08 -7.20
N THR A 39 -13.18 0.93 -7.76
CA THR A 39 -12.40 -0.30 -7.66
C THR A 39 -11.84 -0.71 -9.02
N ASP A 40 -10.72 -1.41 -9.03
CA ASP A 40 -10.17 -2.02 -10.24
C ASP A 40 -10.81 -3.39 -10.56
N GLN A 41 -10.24 -4.12 -11.53
CA GLN A 41 -10.69 -5.46 -11.93
C GLN A 41 -10.58 -6.51 -10.81
N ASN A 42 -9.68 -6.27 -9.85
CA ASN A 42 -9.42 -7.13 -8.69
C ASN A 42 -10.20 -6.68 -7.45
N ASN A 43 -11.19 -5.79 -7.59
CA ASN A 43 -11.94 -5.24 -6.47
C ASN A 43 -11.08 -4.42 -5.48
N MET A 44 -9.89 -3.98 -5.91
CA MET A 44 -8.98 -3.16 -5.11
C MET A 44 -9.37 -1.69 -5.22
N LEU A 45 -9.28 -0.95 -4.11
CA LEU A 45 -9.69 0.45 -4.06
C LEU A 45 -8.68 1.37 -4.76
N VAL A 46 -9.13 2.11 -5.77
CA VAL A 46 -8.30 3.09 -6.48
C VAL A 46 -8.36 4.42 -5.73
N LEU A 47 -7.31 4.73 -4.97
CA LEU A 47 -7.25 5.95 -4.14
C LEU A 47 -7.17 7.23 -4.98
N CYS A 48 -7.58 8.34 -4.38
CA CYS A 48 -7.41 9.67 -4.93
C CYS A 48 -6.13 10.30 -4.40
N ALA A 49 -5.03 10.17 -5.15
CA ALA A 49 -3.71 10.68 -4.76
C ALA A 49 -3.67 12.19 -4.43
N LYS A 50 -4.68 12.98 -4.85
CA LYS A 50 -4.79 14.40 -4.49
C LYS A 50 -5.38 14.65 -3.11
N CYS A 51 -6.19 13.73 -2.60
CA CYS A 51 -7.04 13.98 -1.44
C CYS A 51 -6.78 13.02 -0.30
N VAL A 52 -5.99 11.99 -0.53
CA VAL A 52 -5.68 10.94 0.44
C VAL A 52 -4.18 10.73 0.41
N ASP A 53 -3.60 10.64 1.60
CA ASP A 53 -2.23 10.20 1.76
C ASP A 53 -2.13 8.71 1.41
N VAL A 54 -1.63 8.43 0.20
CA VAL A 54 -1.56 7.07 -0.36
C VAL A 54 -0.61 6.21 0.46
N ASP A 55 0.51 6.76 0.93
CA ASP A 55 1.47 6.09 1.80
C ASP A 55 0.85 5.74 3.15
N ALA A 56 0.14 6.68 3.78
CA ALA A 56 -0.52 6.43 5.06
C ALA A 56 -1.62 5.35 4.94
N VAL A 57 -2.41 5.37 3.86
CA VAL A 57 -3.41 4.32 3.61
C VAL A 57 -2.74 2.98 3.29
N GLY A 58 -1.65 2.98 2.52
CA GLY A 58 -0.88 1.78 2.21
C GLY A 58 -0.33 1.09 3.47
N LYS A 59 0.24 1.87 4.39
CA LYS A 59 0.72 1.36 5.69
C LYS A 59 -0.42 0.76 6.52
N ALA A 60 -1.51 1.51 6.69
CA ALA A 60 -2.67 1.02 7.45
C ALA A 60 -3.33 -0.21 6.80
N TRP A 61 -3.29 -0.29 5.46
CA TRP A 61 -3.78 -1.46 4.72
C TRP A 61 -2.89 -2.68 4.93
N ARG A 62 -1.56 -2.51 4.87
CA ARG A 62 -0.59 -3.58 5.13
C ARG A 62 -0.74 -4.15 6.54
N GLU A 63 -0.90 -3.28 7.54
CA GLU A 63 -1.22 -3.68 8.92
C GLU A 63 -2.51 -4.51 8.97
N TYR A 64 -3.58 -4.02 8.34
CA TYR A 64 -4.86 -4.75 8.29
C TYR A 64 -4.75 -6.12 7.60
N VAL A 65 -3.96 -6.23 6.52
CA VAL A 65 -3.68 -7.51 5.85
C VAL A 65 -2.94 -8.46 6.78
N ARG A 66 -1.91 -8.00 7.49
CA ARG A 66 -1.13 -8.80 8.46
C ARG A 66 -1.99 -9.28 9.64
N ASP A 67 -2.89 -8.44 10.15
CA ASP A 67 -3.83 -8.78 11.23
C ASP A 67 -4.98 -9.69 10.78
N THR A 68 -5.24 -9.78 9.48
CA THR A 68 -6.36 -10.56 8.93
C THR A 68 -5.84 -11.84 8.29
N PRO A 69 -5.97 -13.02 8.93
CA PRO A 69 -5.36 -14.26 8.44
C PRO A 69 -5.76 -14.60 6.99
N ALA A 70 -7.03 -14.44 6.64
CA ALA A 70 -7.52 -14.68 5.28
C ALA A 70 -6.87 -13.76 4.21
N LEU A 71 -6.52 -12.53 4.57
CA LEU A 71 -5.81 -11.62 3.66
C LEU A 71 -4.31 -11.86 3.69
N SER A 72 -3.74 -12.21 4.84
CA SER A 72 -2.33 -12.57 4.97
C SER A 72 -1.99 -13.80 4.13
N GLU A 73 -2.88 -14.80 4.06
CA GLU A 73 -2.70 -15.96 3.17
C GLU A 73 -2.77 -15.58 1.68
N LEU A 74 -3.51 -14.53 1.32
CA LEU A 74 -3.69 -14.10 -0.07
C LEU A 74 -2.65 -13.08 -0.55
N TYR A 75 -2.22 -12.19 0.35
CA TYR A 75 -1.43 -11.00 0.04
C TYR A 75 -0.18 -10.86 0.94
N GLY A 76 -0.01 -11.69 1.96
CA GLY A 76 1.09 -11.56 2.92
C GLY A 76 2.47 -11.61 2.27
N ASP A 77 2.67 -12.54 1.34
CA ASP A 77 3.91 -12.70 0.55
C ASP A 77 4.29 -11.40 -0.18
N TYR A 78 3.32 -10.70 -0.78
CA TYR A 78 3.55 -9.43 -1.47
C TYR A 78 4.12 -8.32 -0.58
N PHE A 79 3.91 -8.42 0.74
CA PHE A 79 4.35 -7.41 1.70
C PHE A 79 5.53 -7.88 2.56
N ASP A 80 5.86 -9.16 2.54
CA ASP A 80 7.03 -9.74 3.22
C ASP A 80 8.31 -9.51 2.39
N GLU A 81 8.20 -9.58 1.06
CA GLU A 81 9.32 -9.29 0.14
C GLU A 81 9.79 -7.82 0.15
N GLU A 82 8.99 -6.87 0.68
CA GLU A 82 9.40 -5.46 0.83
C GLU A 82 10.19 -5.18 2.12
N GLU A 83 10.40 -6.17 3.00
CA GLU A 83 11.22 -6.03 4.21
C GLU A 83 12.71 -6.41 3.98
N THR A 84 13.25 -6.20 2.78
CA THR A 84 14.71 -6.09 2.63
C THR A 84 15.16 -4.74 3.19
N PRO A 85 15.99 -4.69 4.25
CA PRO A 85 16.60 -3.44 4.69
C PRO A 85 17.57 -2.97 3.59
N GLU A 86 17.15 -2.04 2.75
CA GLU A 86 18.09 -1.21 1.97
C GLU A 86 18.83 -0.30 2.93
N GLY A 87 19.82 -0.89 3.59
CA GLY A 87 20.55 -0.30 4.71
C GLY A 87 21.70 -1.19 5.14
N GLU A 88 22.54 -1.64 4.20
CA GLU A 88 23.93 -1.95 4.55
C GLU A 88 24.87 -1.49 3.43
N THR A 89 25.83 -0.70 3.88
CA THR A 89 26.86 0.03 3.16
C THR A 89 27.88 -0.91 2.50
N SER A 90 28.31 -0.58 1.29
CA SER A 90 29.65 -0.93 0.79
C SER A 90 30.30 0.33 0.24
N ASP A 91 30.70 1.20 1.18
CA ASP A 91 31.87 2.04 1.04
C ASP A 91 32.94 1.36 1.90
N ASP A 92 33.64 0.38 1.32
CA ASP A 92 35.04 0.05 1.64
C ASP A 92 35.58 -0.89 0.55
N GLU A 93 36.33 -0.34 -0.39
CA GLU A 93 37.47 -1.03 -0.99
C GLU A 93 38.68 -0.10 -0.86
N THR A 94 39.28 -0.12 0.33
CA THR A 94 40.68 -0.50 0.59
C THR A 94 41.82 0.07 -0.30
N SER A 95 42.78 0.68 0.41
CA SER A 95 44.25 0.74 0.22
C SER A 95 44.91 1.58 -0.88
N GLU A 96 45.52 2.68 -0.42
CA GLU A 96 46.98 2.92 -0.35
C GLU A 96 47.92 2.19 -1.36
N ASP A 97 48.61 2.96 -2.22
CA ASP A 97 50.03 2.79 -2.63
C ASP A 97 50.53 4.17 -3.13
N ALA A 98 51.26 4.92 -2.30
CA ALA A 98 52.72 4.95 -2.15
C ALA A 98 53.43 5.92 -3.11
N ALA A 99 54.52 6.48 -2.58
CA ALA A 99 55.33 7.59 -3.07
C ALA A 99 56.21 7.25 -4.29
#